data_AF-A0A2H0T965-F1
#
_entry.id   AF-A0A2H0T965-F1
#
_cell.length_a   1.000
_cell.length_b   1.000
_cell.length_c   1.000
_cell.angle_alpha   90.00
_cell.angle_beta   90.00
_cell.angle_gamma   90.00
#
_symmetry.space_group_name_H-M   'P 1'
#
loop_
_entity.id
_entity.type
_entity.pdbx_description
1 polymer ?
#
loop_
_entity_poly.entity_id
_entity_poly.type
_entity_poly.pdbx_seq_one_letter_code
_entity_poly.pdbx_strand_id
1 'polypeptide(L)'
;MKYLKEAQGSLLAEALIAISITSIFAITIASLIMASLQSTKVGGAQTQASALAKEGLEATRSMVASNWNMIYRPLGTQNKGDSNPYHIVISSNQWNLASGSEAINLNDTNLTRELLIYDVKREQPNGNGIIKTDGSGYNDPSTQLVKVRISSSGMHALEYSEYFSRWSNKILKQNNWSGGADPAVQSAEDPNNSKYQNANNIDTSNGLRLSK
;
A
#
# COMPACT_ATOMS: atom_id res chain seq x y z
N MET A 1 23.46 15.79 76.07
CA MET A 1 23.51 14.65 75.12
C MET A 1 22.29 13.79 75.38
N LYS A 2 21.29 13.83 74.49
CA LYS A 2 20.01 13.14 74.65
C LYS A 2 20.13 11.80 73.94
N TYR A 3 20.26 10.71 74.69
CA TYR A 3 20.31 9.36 74.13
C TYR A 3 18.90 8.99 73.65
N LEU A 4 18.77 8.65 72.37
CA LEU A 4 17.54 8.07 71.83
C LEU A 4 17.39 6.67 72.41
N LYS A 5 16.27 6.45 73.10
CA LYS A 5 15.93 5.19 73.76
C LYS A 5 15.46 4.21 72.69
N GLU A 6 16.16 3.10 72.50
CA GLU A 6 15.77 2.05 71.55
C GLU A 6 14.43 1.41 71.97
N ALA A 7 13.45 1.45 71.07
CA ALA A 7 12.13 0.88 71.28
C ALA A 7 12.08 -0.55 70.72
N GLN A 8 12.31 -1.55 71.59
CA GLN A 8 12.27 -2.98 71.26
C GLN A 8 10.87 -3.56 70.92
N GLY A 9 9.95 -2.71 70.44
CA GLY A 9 8.60 -3.12 70.00
C GLY A 9 8.27 -2.75 68.55
N SER A 10 9.19 -2.11 67.81
CA SER A 10 8.93 -1.56 66.47
C SER A 10 9.34 -2.47 65.29
N LEU A 11 9.84 -3.68 65.56
CA LEU A 11 10.42 -4.57 64.54
C LEU A 11 9.37 -5.08 63.53
N LEU A 12 8.14 -5.33 64.00
CA LEU A 12 7.01 -5.72 63.14
C LEU A 12 6.59 -4.58 62.19
N ALA A 13 6.53 -3.35 62.70
CA ALA A 13 6.17 -2.18 61.89
C ALA A 13 7.26 -1.85 60.87
N GLU A 14 8.52 -1.96 61.24
CA GLU A 14 9.66 -1.75 60.34
C GLU A 14 9.72 -2.82 59.23
N ALA A 15 9.52 -4.10 59.58
CA ALA A 15 9.42 -5.16 58.58
C ALA A 15 8.24 -4.96 57.63
N LEU A 16 7.08 -4.50 58.13
CA LEU A 16 5.91 -4.21 57.29
C LEU A 16 6.18 -3.05 56.33
N ILE A 17 6.83 -1.98 56.79
CA ILE A 17 7.22 -0.84 55.96
C ILE A 17 8.25 -1.28 54.91
N ALA A 18 9.26 -2.05 55.31
CA ALA A 18 10.28 -2.57 54.40
C ALA A 18 9.66 -3.44 53.29
N ILE A 19 8.81 -4.41 53.66
CA ILE A 19 8.11 -5.27 52.69
C ILE A 19 7.21 -4.44 51.78
N SER A 20 6.50 -3.43 52.31
CA SER A 20 5.64 -2.55 51.51
C SER A 20 6.44 -1.78 50.46
N ILE A 21 7.56 -1.18 50.87
CA ILE A 21 8.45 -0.42 49.98
C ILE A 21 9.07 -1.34 48.92
N THR A 22 9.61 -2.49 49.33
CA THR A 22 10.20 -3.47 48.40
C THR A 22 9.17 -3.99 47.40
N SER A 23 7.92 -4.23 47.84
CA SER A 23 6.85 -4.70 46.96
C SER A 23 6.48 -3.65 45.90
N ILE A 24 6.43 -2.36 46.27
CA ILE A 24 6.22 -1.28 45.32
C ILE A 24 7.34 -1.26 44.27
N PHE A 25 8.60 -1.37 44.69
CA PHE A 25 9.74 -1.43 43.76
C PHE A 25 9.71 -2.66 42.85
N ALA A 26 9.35 -3.83 43.38
CA ALA A 26 9.27 -5.05 42.57
C ALA A 26 8.23 -4.92 41.45
N ILE A 27 7.05 -4.36 41.76
CA ILE A 27 5.98 -4.15 40.79
C ILE A 27 6.39 -3.13 39.71
N THR A 28 7.02 -2.02 40.10
CA THR A 28 7.46 -0.99 39.13
C THR A 28 8.57 -1.49 38.22
N ILE A 29 9.52 -2.27 38.72
CA ILE A 29 10.57 -2.86 37.89
C ILE A 29 9.97 -3.87 36.90
N ALA A 30 9.06 -4.73 37.36
CA ALA A 30 8.40 -5.70 36.49
C ALA A 30 7.60 -5.03 35.36
N SER A 31 6.88 -3.94 35.67
CA SER A 31 6.11 -3.21 34.67
C SER A 31 7.01 -2.52 33.63
N LEU A 32 8.15 -1.98 34.06
CA LEU A 32 9.15 -1.38 33.15
C LEU A 32 9.77 -2.43 32.21
N ILE A 33 10.10 -3.62 32.72
CA ILE A 33 10.63 -4.71 31.88
C ILE A 33 9.59 -5.13 30.84
N MET A 34 8.34 -5.33 31.24
CA MET A 34 7.27 -5.70 30.29
C MET A 34 7.04 -4.61 29.24
N ALA A 35 7.01 -3.34 29.65
CA ALA A 35 6.88 -2.21 28.74
C ALA A 35 8.06 -2.13 27.76
N SER A 36 9.29 -2.38 28.24
CA SER A 36 10.49 -2.42 27.41
C SER A 36 10.43 -3.54 26.36
N LEU A 37 10.08 -4.76 26.76
CA LEU A 37 9.95 -5.90 25.84
C LEU A 37 8.88 -5.64 24.77
N GLN A 38 7.73 -5.09 25.17
CA GLN A 38 6.67 -4.73 24.22
C GLN A 38 7.15 -3.63 23.26
N SER A 39 7.86 -2.62 23.75
CA SER A 39 8.42 -1.54 22.94
C SER A 39 9.41 -2.06 21.90
N THR A 40 10.33 -2.96 22.30
CA THR A 40 11.28 -3.60 21.38
C THR A 40 10.57 -4.43 20.32
N LYS A 41 9.55 -5.21 20.70
CA LYS A 41 8.76 -6.00 19.74
C LYS A 41 8.06 -5.12 18.71
N VAL A 42 7.37 -4.06 19.17
CA VAL A 42 6.66 -3.12 18.29
C VAL A 42 7.65 -2.36 17.40
N GLY A 43 8.79 -1.91 17.94
CA GLY A 43 9.82 -1.22 17.17
C GLY A 43 10.45 -2.09 16.08
N GLY A 44 10.67 -3.38 16.36
CA GLY A 44 11.12 -4.36 15.38
C GLY A 44 10.11 -4.54 14.24
N ALA A 45 8.84 -4.75 14.59
CA ALA A 45 7.74 -4.88 13.62
C ALA A 45 7.57 -3.61 12.76
N GLN A 46 7.67 -2.41 13.36
CA GLN A 46 7.60 -1.14 12.62
C GLN A 46 8.77 -0.97 11.64
N THR A 47 9.97 -1.39 12.01
CA THR A 47 11.15 -1.32 11.13
C THR A 47 10.97 -2.24 9.92
N GLN A 48 10.48 -3.47 10.12
CA GLN A 48 10.18 -4.40 9.04
C GLN A 48 9.03 -3.88 8.16
N ALA A 49 7.97 -3.35 8.76
CA ALA A 49 6.85 -2.75 8.05
C ALA A 49 7.31 -1.56 7.18
N SER A 50 8.19 -0.71 7.67
CA SER A 50 8.75 0.40 6.88
C SER A 50 9.57 -0.10 5.69
N ALA A 51 10.37 -1.15 5.86
CA ALA A 51 11.12 -1.75 4.76
C ALA A 51 10.18 -2.31 3.68
N LEU A 52 9.16 -3.08 4.09
CA LEU A 52 8.16 -3.66 3.17
C LEU A 52 7.33 -2.59 2.45
N ALA A 53 6.99 -1.49 3.15
CA ALA A 53 6.25 -0.38 2.54
C ALA A 53 7.09 0.32 1.46
N LYS A 54 8.38 0.56 1.74
CA LYS A 54 9.32 1.14 0.77
C LYS A 54 9.55 0.23 -0.42
N GLU A 55 9.76 -1.06 -0.19
CA GLU A 55 9.85 -2.07 -1.26
C GLU A 55 8.59 -2.02 -2.13
N GLY A 56 7.41 -1.91 -1.52
CA GLY A 56 6.16 -1.80 -2.25
C GLY A 56 6.08 -0.58 -3.17
N LEU A 57 6.56 0.58 -2.70
CA LEU A 57 6.63 1.80 -3.51
C LEU A 57 7.67 1.69 -4.64
N GLU A 58 8.82 1.07 -4.38
CA GLU A 58 9.86 0.89 -5.41
C GLU A 58 9.45 -0.14 -6.48
N ALA A 59 8.78 -1.22 -6.09
CA ALA A 59 8.16 -2.14 -7.03
C ALA A 59 7.09 -1.41 -7.87
N THR A 60 6.25 -0.57 -7.25
CA THR A 60 5.30 0.28 -7.97
C THR A 60 6.02 1.20 -8.96
N ARG A 61 7.13 1.82 -8.57
CA ARG A 61 7.94 2.69 -9.44
C ARG A 61 8.45 1.92 -10.66
N SER A 62 8.95 0.69 -10.47
CA SER A 62 9.38 -0.20 -11.54
C SER A 62 8.23 -0.56 -12.50
N MET A 63 7.05 -0.86 -11.95
CA MET A 63 5.85 -1.15 -12.72
C MET A 63 5.36 0.05 -13.54
N VAL A 64 5.34 1.23 -12.94
CA VAL A 64 5.02 2.51 -13.62
C VAL A 64 6.00 2.78 -14.76
N ALA A 65 7.28 2.49 -14.54
CA ALA A 65 8.31 2.65 -15.56
C ALA A 65 8.11 1.70 -16.75
N SER A 66 7.76 0.43 -16.48
CA SER A 66 7.55 -0.61 -17.50
C SER A 66 6.23 -0.44 -18.26
N ASN A 67 5.11 -0.37 -17.53
CA ASN A 67 3.77 -0.31 -18.09
C ASN A 67 2.80 0.45 -17.17
N TRP A 68 2.55 1.72 -17.50
CA TRP A 68 1.59 2.58 -16.79
C TRP A 68 0.21 1.96 -16.59
N ASN A 69 -0.26 1.15 -17.55
CA ASN A 69 -1.60 0.55 -17.46
C ASN A 69 -1.74 -0.43 -16.30
N MET A 70 -0.63 -0.97 -15.77
CA MET A 70 -0.68 -1.82 -14.57
C MET A 70 -1.19 -1.07 -13.35
N ILE A 71 -0.89 0.23 -13.23
CA ILE A 71 -1.37 1.07 -12.13
C ILE A 71 -2.67 1.79 -12.51
N TYR A 72 -2.78 2.30 -13.74
CA TYR A 72 -3.98 3.02 -14.16
C TYR A 72 -5.21 2.11 -14.32
N ARG A 73 -5.02 0.86 -14.76
CA ARG A 73 -6.07 -0.17 -14.90
C ARG A 73 -5.58 -1.49 -14.31
N PRO A 74 -5.51 -1.60 -12.97
CA PRO A 74 -4.95 -2.76 -12.31
C PRO A 74 -5.70 -4.03 -12.69
N LEU A 75 -4.94 -5.03 -13.14
CA LEU A 75 -5.45 -6.31 -13.66
C LEU A 75 -6.47 -6.16 -14.81
N GLY A 76 -6.39 -5.07 -15.58
CA GLY A 76 -7.34 -4.75 -16.66
C GLY A 76 -8.67 -4.17 -16.19
N THR A 77 -8.88 -4.04 -14.88
CA THR A 77 -10.10 -3.50 -14.27
C THR A 77 -10.01 -1.99 -14.01
N GLN A 78 -11.08 -1.40 -13.47
CA GLN A 78 -11.09 -0.02 -12.92
C GLN A 78 -11.29 -0.02 -11.40
N ASN A 79 -11.09 -1.18 -10.76
CA ASN A 79 -11.32 -1.35 -9.34
C ASN A 79 -10.16 -0.73 -8.56
N LYS A 80 -10.45 0.32 -7.80
CA LYS A 80 -9.47 1.13 -7.05
C LYS A 80 -10.03 1.51 -5.69
N GLY A 81 -9.18 2.07 -4.83
CA GLY A 81 -9.52 2.50 -3.47
C GLY A 81 -9.49 1.39 -2.41
N ASP A 82 -9.91 1.72 -1.19
CA ASP A 82 -9.79 0.86 -0.01
C ASP A 82 -10.49 -0.51 -0.13
N SER A 83 -11.57 -0.59 -0.90
CA SER A 83 -12.31 -1.85 -1.09
C SER A 83 -11.63 -2.82 -2.06
N ASN A 84 -10.60 -2.36 -2.78
CA ASN A 84 -9.92 -3.13 -3.82
C ASN A 84 -8.40 -3.11 -3.55
N PRO A 85 -7.93 -3.75 -2.47
CA PRO A 85 -6.51 -3.86 -2.21
C PRO A 85 -5.85 -4.78 -3.23
N TYR A 86 -4.59 -4.48 -3.50
CA TYR A 86 -3.69 -5.30 -4.30
C TYR A 86 -2.46 -5.66 -3.47
N HIS A 87 -1.67 -6.59 -3.97
CA HIS A 87 -0.32 -6.85 -3.48
C HIS A 87 0.62 -7.12 -4.64
N ILE A 88 1.91 -7.15 -4.32
CA ILE A 88 2.97 -7.23 -5.31
C ILE A 88 3.45 -8.67 -5.37
N VAL A 89 3.59 -9.19 -6.59
CA VAL A 89 4.12 -10.52 -6.88
C VAL A 89 5.19 -10.42 -7.94
N ILE A 90 6.15 -11.35 -7.93
CA ILE A 90 7.10 -11.50 -9.02
C ILE A 90 6.58 -12.61 -9.94
N SER A 91 6.38 -12.27 -11.21
CA SER A 91 6.02 -13.22 -12.26
C SER A 91 6.90 -12.94 -13.47
N SER A 92 7.47 -13.99 -14.07
CA SER A 92 8.38 -13.88 -15.23
C SER A 92 9.51 -12.86 -15.01
N ASN A 93 10.14 -12.88 -13.83
CA ASN A 93 11.22 -11.96 -13.44
C ASN A 93 10.84 -10.47 -13.45
N GLN A 94 9.55 -10.13 -13.37
CA GLN A 94 9.05 -8.76 -13.31
C GLN A 94 8.07 -8.58 -12.15
N TRP A 95 8.06 -7.36 -11.60
CA TRP A 95 7.06 -6.93 -10.63
C TRP A 95 5.69 -6.86 -11.28
N ASN A 96 4.72 -7.53 -10.67
CA ASN A 96 3.34 -7.61 -11.10
C ASN A 96 2.40 -7.37 -9.92
N LEU A 97 1.15 -7.04 -10.22
CA LEU A 97 0.09 -6.93 -9.23
C LEU A 97 -0.71 -8.23 -9.16
N ALA A 98 -1.21 -8.52 -7.96
CA ALA A 98 -2.24 -9.50 -7.71
C ALA A 98 -3.32 -8.87 -6.82
N SER A 99 -4.56 -9.37 -6.91
CA SER A 99 -5.68 -8.84 -6.14
C SER A 99 -5.64 -9.33 -4.68
N GLY A 100 -6.12 -8.49 -3.77
CA GLY A 100 -6.21 -8.79 -2.35
C GLY A 100 -4.97 -8.38 -1.57
N SER A 101 -5.06 -8.53 -0.25
CA SER A 101 -3.98 -8.26 0.70
C SER A 101 -3.04 -9.47 0.81
N GLU A 102 -1.77 -9.22 1.12
CA GLU A 102 -0.74 -10.25 1.26
C GLU A 102 -0.37 -10.46 2.73
N ALA A 103 -0.39 -11.72 3.18
CA ALA A 103 0.11 -12.08 4.51
C ALA A 103 1.60 -12.45 4.43
N ILE A 104 2.42 -11.77 5.24
CA ILE A 104 3.88 -11.91 5.28
C ILE A 104 4.28 -12.28 6.70
N ASN A 105 4.89 -13.45 6.88
CA ASN A 105 5.39 -13.90 8.17
C ASN A 105 6.91 -13.70 8.22
N LEU A 106 7.37 -12.79 9.08
CA LEU A 106 8.80 -12.47 9.26
C LEU A 106 9.13 -12.53 10.76
N ASN A 107 10.06 -13.42 11.14
CA ASN A 107 10.59 -13.51 12.52
C ASN A 107 9.47 -13.48 13.59
N ASP A 108 8.50 -14.38 13.48
CA ASP A 108 7.31 -14.51 14.35
C ASP A 108 6.37 -13.30 14.39
N THR A 109 6.52 -12.38 13.42
CA THR A 109 5.61 -11.25 13.22
C THR A 109 4.80 -11.46 11.94
N ASN A 110 3.49 -11.53 12.10
CA ASN A 110 2.55 -11.62 10.98
C ASN A 110 2.18 -10.21 10.55
N LEU A 111 2.64 -9.82 9.36
CA LEU A 111 2.36 -8.54 8.72
C LEU A 111 1.35 -8.77 7.59
N THR A 112 0.47 -7.81 7.35
CA THR A 112 -0.40 -7.78 6.17
C THR A 112 -0.04 -6.56 5.34
N ARG A 113 0.31 -6.78 4.08
CA ARG A 113 0.63 -5.72 3.10
C ARG A 113 -0.54 -5.50 2.15
N GLU A 114 -0.90 -4.25 1.98
CA GLU A 114 -1.94 -3.79 1.05
C GLU A 114 -1.40 -2.65 0.20
N LEU A 115 -1.55 -2.77 -1.11
CA LEU A 115 -1.28 -1.72 -2.07
C LEU A 115 -2.62 -1.19 -2.58
N LEU A 116 -2.88 0.08 -2.29
CA LEU A 116 -4.11 0.78 -2.59
C LEU A 116 -3.83 1.83 -3.65
N ILE A 117 -4.58 1.79 -4.75
CA ILE A 117 -4.43 2.73 -5.87
C ILE A 117 -5.65 3.62 -5.90
N TYR A 118 -5.46 4.93 -6.07
CA TYR A 118 -6.52 5.91 -6.16
C TYR A 118 -6.35 6.77 -7.40
N ASP A 119 -7.48 6.99 -8.07
CA ASP A 119 -7.59 8.07 -9.03
C ASP A 119 -7.45 9.42 -8.31
N VAL A 120 -6.73 10.33 -8.94
CA VAL A 120 -6.56 11.69 -8.44
C VAL A 120 -7.22 12.68 -9.40
N LYS A 121 -7.58 13.84 -8.87
CA LYS A 121 -8.17 14.92 -9.65
C LYS A 121 -7.25 16.12 -9.65
N ARG A 122 -7.50 17.07 -10.55
CA ARG A 122 -6.87 18.38 -10.57
C ARG A 122 -7.89 19.50 -10.54
N GLU A 123 -7.46 20.65 -10.05
CA GLU A 123 -8.28 21.86 -10.03
C GLU A 123 -8.66 22.36 -11.43
N GLN A 124 -7.78 22.15 -12.41
CA GLN A 124 -7.96 22.63 -13.77
C GLN A 124 -8.00 21.47 -14.77
N PRO A 125 -8.66 21.64 -15.94
CA PRO A 125 -8.71 20.62 -16.97
C PRO A 125 -7.32 20.42 -17.62
N ASN A 126 -7.21 19.35 -18.41
CA ASN A 126 -6.02 19.03 -19.23
C ASN A 126 -4.72 18.79 -18.44
N GLY A 127 -4.81 18.29 -17.20
CA GLY A 127 -3.62 17.96 -16.42
C GLY A 127 -2.96 19.17 -15.73
N ASN A 128 -3.61 20.33 -15.69
CA ASN A 128 -3.09 21.55 -15.07
C ASN A 128 -3.58 21.75 -13.64
N GLY A 129 -2.88 22.60 -12.88
CA GLY A 129 -3.27 22.96 -11.51
C GLY A 129 -2.85 21.91 -10.47
N ILE A 130 -3.24 22.18 -9.22
CA ILE A 130 -2.87 21.39 -8.05
C ILE A 130 -3.66 20.07 -8.04
N ILE A 131 -3.01 18.99 -7.58
CA ILE A 131 -3.66 17.69 -7.37
C ILE A 131 -4.59 17.78 -6.16
N LYS A 132 -5.82 17.32 -6.35
CA LYS A 132 -6.86 17.21 -5.33
C LYS A 132 -7.19 15.75 -5.04
N THR A 133 -7.41 15.47 -3.76
CA THR A 133 -7.80 14.16 -3.25
C THR A 133 -9.29 14.07 -2.89
N ASP A 134 -10.05 15.16 -2.96
CA ASP A 134 -11.47 15.22 -2.59
C ASP A 134 -12.39 15.89 -3.62
N GLY A 135 -13.64 15.39 -3.68
CA GLY A 135 -14.84 16.09 -4.14
C GLY A 135 -14.87 16.59 -5.58
N SER A 136 -14.22 17.71 -5.88
CA SER A 136 -14.37 18.48 -7.12
C SER A 136 -13.06 18.63 -7.89
N GLY A 137 -13.13 18.50 -9.22
CA GLY A 137 -11.98 18.62 -10.11
C GLY A 137 -12.11 17.75 -11.35
N TYR A 138 -11.08 17.82 -12.19
CA TYR A 138 -10.96 17.05 -13.43
C TYR A 138 -10.09 15.83 -13.17
N ASN A 139 -10.54 14.64 -13.56
CA ASN A 139 -9.75 13.42 -13.43
C ASN A 139 -8.40 13.59 -14.14
N ASP A 140 -7.34 13.10 -13.52
CA ASP A 140 -6.02 13.05 -14.13
C ASP A 140 -5.62 11.59 -14.43
N PRO A 141 -5.86 11.09 -15.65
CA PRO A 141 -5.43 9.74 -16.05
C PRO A 141 -3.92 9.54 -16.07
N SER A 142 -3.14 10.63 -16.04
CA SER A 142 -1.69 10.60 -16.13
C SER A 142 -1.02 10.53 -14.75
N THR A 143 -1.77 10.71 -13.67
CA THR A 143 -1.25 10.60 -12.30
C THR A 143 -2.17 9.70 -11.47
N GLN A 144 -1.59 8.94 -10.54
CA GLN A 144 -2.30 8.09 -9.60
C GLN A 144 -1.65 8.21 -8.23
N LEU A 145 -2.45 8.15 -7.17
CA LEU A 145 -1.93 8.04 -5.81
C LEU A 145 -1.85 6.56 -5.46
N VAL A 146 -0.67 6.10 -5.08
CA VAL A 146 -0.49 4.74 -4.56
C VAL A 146 -0.14 4.83 -3.09
N LYS A 147 -0.85 4.06 -2.27
CA LYS A 147 -0.58 3.89 -0.85
C LYS A 147 -0.20 2.45 -0.57
N VAL A 148 0.87 2.25 0.17
CA VAL A 148 1.24 0.94 0.71
C VAL A 148 0.98 0.98 2.20
N ARG A 149 0.01 0.17 2.63
CA ARG A 149 -0.41 0.02 4.02
C ARG A 149 0.09 -1.31 4.55
N ILE A 150 0.79 -1.28 5.68
CA ILE A 150 1.23 -2.46 6.41
C ILE A 150 0.54 -2.48 7.77
N SER A 151 -0.17 -3.57 8.06
CA SER A 151 -0.84 -3.76 9.35
C SER A 151 -0.35 -5.03 10.05
N SER A 152 -0.46 -5.05 11.37
CA SER A 152 -0.11 -6.21 12.20
C SER A 152 -0.90 -6.16 13.51
N SER A 153 -1.10 -7.31 14.14
CA SER A 153 -1.78 -7.38 15.44
C SER A 153 -0.96 -6.66 16.52
N GLY A 154 -1.58 -5.72 17.22
CA GLY A 154 -0.94 -4.96 18.30
C GLY A 154 -0.03 -3.82 17.83
N MET A 155 -0.09 -3.45 16.54
CA MET A 155 0.61 -2.31 15.96
C MET A 155 -0.38 -1.40 15.21
N HIS A 156 -0.19 -0.08 15.26
CA HIS A 156 -0.89 0.82 14.36
C HIS A 156 -0.45 0.58 12.92
N ALA A 157 -1.40 0.61 11.98
CA ALA A 157 -1.08 0.44 10.57
C ALA A 157 -0.14 1.56 10.09
N LEU A 158 0.94 1.17 9.44
CA LEU A 158 1.87 2.07 8.78
C LEU A 158 1.39 2.29 7.35
N GLU A 159 1.30 3.55 6.90
CA GLU A 159 0.89 3.89 5.53
C GLU A 159 1.91 4.83 4.90
N TYR A 160 2.52 4.41 3.80
CA TYR A 160 3.32 5.28 2.93
C TYR A 160 2.57 5.53 1.64
N SER A 161 2.67 6.75 1.11
CA SER A 161 1.94 7.15 -0.08
C SER A 161 2.80 7.99 -1.00
N GLU A 162 2.68 7.76 -2.30
CA GLU A 162 3.37 8.54 -3.32
C GLU A 162 2.46 8.73 -4.55
N TYR A 163 2.59 9.90 -5.18
CA TYR A 163 1.98 10.17 -6.48
C TYR A 163 2.91 9.66 -7.58
N PHE A 164 2.40 8.77 -8.40
CA PHE A 164 3.08 8.32 -9.60
C PHE A 164 2.48 9.00 -10.82
N SER A 165 3.34 9.46 -11.72
CA SER A 165 2.92 10.05 -12.99
C SER A 165 3.50 9.28 -14.16
N ARG A 166 2.71 9.18 -15.22
CA ARG A 166 3.13 8.58 -16.49
C ARG A 166 4.28 9.39 -17.08
N TRP A 167 5.39 8.73 -17.40
CA TRP A 167 6.57 9.37 -18.00
C TRP A 167 6.60 9.28 -19.54
N SER A 168 5.89 8.31 -20.13
CA SER A 168 5.85 8.10 -21.58
C SER A 168 4.50 7.58 -22.04
N ASN A 169 4.07 8.02 -23.23
CA ASN A 169 2.86 7.56 -23.88
C ASN A 169 3.17 6.65 -25.07
N LYS A 170 2.69 5.41 -25.02
CA LYS A 170 2.65 4.53 -26.19
C LYS A 170 1.25 4.66 -26.80
N ILE A 171 1.19 5.24 -28.00
CA ILE A 171 -0.05 5.45 -28.74
C ILE A 171 -0.04 4.50 -29.94
N LEU A 172 -1.10 3.72 -30.09
CA LEU A 172 -1.36 3.02 -31.34
C LEU A 172 -1.88 4.01 -32.37
N LYS A 173 -1.12 4.23 -33.45
CA LYS A 173 -1.56 5.04 -34.57
C LYS A 173 -2.08 4.13 -35.68
N GLN A 174 -3.40 4.04 -35.80
CA GLN A 174 -4.05 3.39 -36.94
C GLN A 174 -3.86 4.24 -38.19
N ASN A 175 -3.10 3.75 -39.17
CA ASN A 175 -2.85 4.45 -40.42
C ASN A 175 -3.73 3.93 -41.59
N ASN A 176 -4.47 2.83 -41.40
CA ASN A 176 -5.41 2.32 -42.40
C ASN A 176 -6.60 1.56 -41.78
N TRP A 177 -7.64 1.35 -42.57
CA TRP A 177 -8.82 0.53 -42.26
C TRP A 177 -8.91 -0.70 -43.19
N SER A 178 -7.79 -1.18 -43.74
CA SER A 178 -7.84 -2.33 -44.66
C SER A 178 -7.84 -3.62 -43.84
N GLY A 179 -9.03 -4.04 -43.41
CA GLY A 179 -9.25 -5.16 -42.48
C GLY A 179 -8.71 -6.50 -42.96
N GLY A 180 -8.27 -7.32 -42.00
CA GLY A 180 -7.86 -8.70 -42.16
C GLY A 180 -8.35 -9.51 -40.95
N ALA A 181 -8.60 -10.81 -41.14
CA ALA A 181 -9.21 -11.66 -40.12
C ALA A 181 -8.39 -11.73 -38.80
N ASP A 182 -9.13 -11.78 -37.70
CA ASP A 182 -8.78 -11.48 -36.30
C ASP A 182 -7.79 -12.46 -35.65
N PRO A 183 -6.92 -11.98 -34.75
CA PRO A 183 -6.56 -12.71 -33.54
C PRO A 183 -7.07 -11.99 -32.28
N ALA A 184 -7.62 -12.80 -31.36
CA ALA A 184 -8.40 -12.41 -30.18
C ALA A 184 -7.68 -11.55 -29.11
N VAL A 185 -6.43 -11.13 -29.31
CA VAL A 185 -5.72 -10.21 -28.41
C VAL A 185 -4.74 -9.36 -29.21
N GLN A 186 -4.93 -8.04 -29.20
CA GLN A 186 -4.09 -7.09 -29.91
C GLN A 186 -3.25 -6.35 -28.88
N SER A 187 -1.98 -6.71 -28.73
CA SER A 187 -1.03 -5.97 -27.90
C SER A 187 -0.43 -4.81 -28.69
N ALA A 188 -0.23 -3.66 -28.04
CA ALA A 188 0.43 -2.49 -28.63
C ALA A 188 1.94 -2.68 -28.89
N GLU A 189 2.42 -3.93 -28.83
CA GLU A 189 3.82 -4.31 -28.84
C GLU A 189 4.30 -4.77 -30.21
N ASP A 190 3.38 -5.03 -31.16
CA ASP A 190 3.74 -5.42 -32.52
C ASP A 190 3.55 -4.25 -33.50
N PRO A 191 4.63 -3.54 -33.90
CA PRO A 191 4.57 -2.47 -34.89
C PRO A 191 4.22 -2.97 -36.31
N ASN A 192 4.15 -4.28 -36.54
CA ASN A 192 3.78 -4.89 -37.82
C ASN A 192 2.37 -5.52 -37.82
N ASN A 193 1.59 -5.36 -36.75
CA ASN A 193 0.26 -5.94 -36.67
C ASN A 193 -0.75 -5.14 -37.51
N SER A 194 -1.17 -5.74 -38.62
CA SER A 194 -2.06 -5.17 -39.65
C SER A 194 -3.45 -5.81 -39.70
N LYS A 195 -3.84 -6.60 -38.70
CA LYS A 195 -5.05 -7.46 -38.78
C LYS A 195 -6.04 -7.21 -37.66
N TYR A 196 -7.06 -6.39 -37.92
CA TYR A 196 -8.13 -6.04 -36.96
C TYR A 196 -9.56 -6.16 -37.56
N GLN A 197 -10.56 -6.26 -36.67
CA GLN A 197 -11.95 -6.75 -36.81
C GLN A 197 -12.78 -6.29 -38.05
N ASN A 198 -13.65 -7.20 -38.53
CA ASN A 198 -14.48 -7.07 -39.74
C ASN A 198 -15.65 -6.06 -39.55
N ALA A 199 -16.02 -5.36 -40.64
CA ALA A 199 -17.04 -4.29 -40.68
C ALA A 199 -18.46 -4.70 -40.24
N ASN A 200 -18.73 -6.01 -40.11
CA ASN A 200 -20.05 -6.53 -39.72
C ASN A 200 -20.40 -6.29 -38.23
N ASN A 201 -19.45 -5.84 -37.39
CA ASN A 201 -19.66 -5.55 -35.97
C ASN A 201 -19.78 -4.04 -35.65
N ILE A 202 -20.04 -3.19 -36.65
CA ILE A 202 -20.25 -1.76 -36.47
C ILE A 202 -21.76 -1.48 -36.53
N ASP A 203 -22.37 -1.25 -35.36
CA ASP A 203 -23.75 -0.80 -35.30
C ASP A 203 -23.81 0.71 -35.58
N THR A 204 -24.29 1.06 -36.77
CA THR A 204 -24.45 2.45 -37.22
C THR A 204 -25.84 3.01 -36.92
N SER A 205 -26.75 2.20 -36.35
CA SER A 205 -28.16 2.56 -36.23
C SER A 205 -28.44 3.65 -35.17
N ASN A 206 -27.52 3.88 -34.22
CA ASN A 206 -27.70 4.85 -33.13
C ASN A 206 -26.43 5.68 -32.82
N GLY A 207 -25.63 5.97 -33.85
CA GLY A 207 -24.32 6.59 -33.69
C GLY A 207 -23.23 5.56 -33.38
N LEU A 208 -22.02 5.81 -33.88
CA LEU A 208 -20.92 4.86 -33.90
C LEU A 208 -20.63 4.28 -32.50
N ARG A 209 -20.96 3.00 -32.31
CA ARG A 209 -20.58 2.21 -31.14
C ARG A 209 -19.87 0.95 -31.61
N LEU A 210 -18.73 0.66 -31.00
CA LEU A 210 -18.04 -0.62 -31.14
C LEU A 210 -18.71 -1.61 -30.17
N SER A 211 -19.38 -2.63 -30.68
CA SER A 211 -19.85 -3.75 -29.85
C SER A 211 -18.67 -4.67 -29.52
N LYS A 212 -18.65 -5.18 -28.28
CA LYS A 212 -17.67 -6.16 -27.81
C LYS A 212 -17.67 -7.43 -28.64
#